data_AF-A0A7Y6GDD4-F1
#
_entry.id   AF-A0A7Y6GDD4-F1
#
_cell.length_a   1.000
_cell.length_b   1.000
_cell.length_c   1.000
_cell.angle_alpha   90.00
_cell.angle_beta   90.00
_cell.angle_gamma   90.00
#
_symmetry.space_group_name_H-M   'P 1'
#
loop_
_entity.id
_entity.type
_entity.pdbx_description
1 polymer ?
#
loop_
_entity_poly.entity_id
_entity_poly.type
_entity_poly.pdbx_seq_one_letter_code
_entity_poly.pdbx_strand_id
1 'polypeptide(L)' 'MRQFSGPRLRDQRLLAGLSAAELGERVGRSESTVCRWERGRTQPSISYADAVADALGIRLDVLLADDRAATPGQPQM' A
#
# COMPACT_ATOMS: atom_id res chain seq x y z
N MET A 1 16.77 3.66 -1.84
CA MET A 1 16.18 2.37 -2.24
C MET A 1 14.73 2.61 -2.63
N ARG A 2 14.03 1.71 -3.31
CA ARG A 2 12.59 1.88 -3.59
C ARG A 2 11.79 1.23 -2.46
N GLN A 3 10.86 1.96 -1.87
CA GLN A 3 10.03 1.47 -0.75
C GLN A 3 8.54 1.52 -1.09
N PHE A 4 7.76 0.66 -0.47
CA PHE A 4 6.32 0.63 -0.67
C PHE A 4 5.67 1.91 -0.12
N SER A 5 4.89 2.60 -0.96
CA SER A 5 4.25 3.87 -0.63
C SER A 5 2.78 3.67 -0.27
N GLY A 6 2.47 3.84 1.02
CA GLY A 6 1.10 3.82 1.53
C GLY A 6 0.16 4.84 0.87
N PRO A 7 0.57 6.12 0.68
CA PRO A 7 -0.24 7.10 -0.03
C PRO A 7 -0.57 6.68 -1.46
N ARG A 8 0.41 6.16 -2.22
CA ARG A 8 0.16 5.68 -3.59
C ARG A 8 -0.77 4.48 -3.62
N LEU A 9 -0.65 3.55 -2.67
CA LEU A 9 -1.59 2.45 -2.53
C LEU A 9 -3.02 2.97 -2.41
N ARG A 10 -3.24 3.96 -1.52
CA ARG A 10 -4.57 4.55 -1.33
C ARG A 10 -5.11 5.18 -2.61
N ASP A 11 -4.28 5.97 -3.31
CA ASP A 11 -4.70 6.61 -4.56
C ASP A 11 -5.08 5.59 -5.62
N GLN A 12 -4.24 4.57 -5.84
CA GLN A 12 -4.52 3.52 -6.83
C GLN A 12 -5.74 2.70 -6.46
N ARG A 13 -5.95 2.40 -5.17
CA ARG A 13 -7.16 1.73 -4.69
C ARG A 13 -8.42 2.53 -4.99
N LEU A 14 -8.40 3.83 -4.74
CA LEU A 14 -9.53 4.72 -5.02
C LEU A 14 -9.78 4.86 -6.53
N LEU A 15 -8.74 4.92 -7.35
CA LEU A 15 -8.85 4.92 -8.82
C LEU A 15 -9.45 3.62 -9.35
N ALA A 16 -9.15 2.48 -8.71
CA ALA A 16 -9.76 1.19 -8.99
C ALA A 16 -11.20 1.06 -8.46
N GLY A 17 -11.73 2.09 -7.77
CA GLY A 17 -13.08 2.08 -7.21
C GLY A 17 -13.27 1.12 -6.03
N LEU A 18 -12.18 0.70 -5.38
CA LEU A 18 -12.23 -0.29 -4.30
C LEU A 18 -12.21 0.37 -2.92
N SER A 19 -12.97 -0.17 -1.98
CA SER A 19 -12.79 0.09 -0.55
C SER A 19 -11.57 -0.67 0.00
N ALA A 20 -11.10 -0.26 1.19
CA ALA A 20 -10.00 -0.95 1.86
C ALA A 20 -10.37 -2.38 2.27
N ALA A 21 -11.65 -2.64 2.57
CA ALA A 21 -12.17 -3.97 2.85
C ALA A 21 -12.09 -4.85 1.60
N GLU A 22 -12.61 -4.36 0.47
CA GLU A 22 -12.62 -5.10 -0.80
C GLU A 22 -11.22 -5.39 -1.35
N LEU A 23 -10.25 -4.47 -1.15
CA LEU A 23 -8.86 -4.75 -1.47
C LEU A 23 -8.28 -5.81 -0.52
N GLY A 24 -8.61 -5.71 0.78
CA GLY A 24 -8.22 -6.70 1.78
C GLY A 24 -8.69 -8.09 1.39
N GLU A 25 -9.97 -8.25 1.06
CA GLU A 25 -10.55 -9.52 0.64
C GLU A 25 -9.84 -10.11 -0.59
N ARG A 26 -9.56 -9.28 -1.60
CA ARG A 26 -8.83 -9.70 -2.81
C ARG A 26 -7.42 -10.24 -2.52
N VAL A 27 -6.75 -9.72 -1.49
CA VAL A 27 -5.37 -10.13 -1.13
C VAL A 27 -5.31 -11.03 0.11
N GLY A 28 -6.45 -11.53 0.59
CA GLY A 28 -6.53 -12.42 1.76
C GLY A 28 -6.15 -11.74 3.08
N ARG A 29 -6.46 -10.45 3.25
CA ARG A 29 -6.12 -9.62 4.40
C ARG A 29 -7.32 -8.82 4.90
N SER A 30 -7.27 -8.38 6.15
CA SER A 30 -8.31 -7.53 6.73
C SER A 30 -8.20 -6.08 6.27
N GLU A 31 -9.32 -5.36 6.22
CA GLU A 31 -9.37 -3.91 6.00
C GLU A 31 -8.34 -3.15 6.86
N SER A 32 -8.30 -3.47 8.17
CA SER A 32 -7.37 -2.85 9.12
C SER A 32 -5.90 -2.98 8.71
N THR A 33 -5.53 -4.08 8.05
CA THR A 33 -4.16 -4.29 7.55
C THR A 33 -3.88 -3.39 6.35
N VAL A 34 -4.82 -3.29 5.41
CA VAL A 34 -4.71 -2.35 4.27
C VAL A 34 -4.60 -0.91 4.78
N CYS A 35 -5.43 -0.50 5.74
CA CYS A 35 -5.37 0.82 6.36
C CYS A 35 -4.04 1.09 7.09
N ARG A 36 -3.36 0.07 7.62
CA ARG A 36 -2.01 0.22 8.20
C ARG A 36 -0.94 0.41 7.11
N TRP A 37 -1.05 -0.33 6.00
CA TRP A 37 -0.16 -0.17 4.85
C TRP A 37 -0.29 1.22 4.23
N GLU A 38 -1.52 1.70 4.02
CA GLU A 38 -1.79 3.04 3.47
C GLU A 38 -1.20 4.17 4.34
N ARG A 39 -1.23 4.00 5.66
CA ARG A 39 -0.68 4.98 6.62
C ARG A 39 0.82 4.81 6.88
N GLY A 40 1.47 3.84 6.25
CA GLY A 40 2.88 3.53 6.47
C GLY A 40 3.20 2.99 7.88
N ARG A 41 2.18 2.56 8.64
CA ARG A 41 2.38 2.00 10.01
C ARG A 41 2.98 0.60 9.98
N THR A 42 2.84 -0.10 8.86
CA THR A 42 3.41 -1.42 8.63
C THR A 42 3.75 -1.53 7.15
N GLN A 43 4.87 -2.16 6.82
CA GLN A 43 5.23 -2.45 5.44
C GLN A 43 4.68 -3.82 5.03
N PRO A 44 4.01 -3.97 3.87
CA PRO A 44 3.71 -5.30 3.34
C PRO A 44 5.02 -6.03 3.00
N SER A 45 5.01 -7.36 3.08
CA SER A 45 6.07 -8.16 2.47
C SER A 45 6.02 -8.02 0.94
N ILE A 46 7.11 -8.39 0.26
CA ILE A 46 7.16 -8.33 -1.21
C ILE A 46 6.02 -9.13 -1.86
N SER A 47 5.67 -10.30 -1.31
CA SER A 47 4.55 -11.12 -1.81
C SER A 47 3.20 -10.43 -1.69
N TYR A 48 2.97 -9.66 -0.62
CA TYR A 48 1.74 -8.88 -0.48
C TYR A 48 1.75 -7.63 -1.34
N ALA A 49 2.90 -6.99 -1.50
CA ALA A 49 3.01 -5.84 -2.39
C ALA A 49 2.71 -6.23 -3.85
N ASP A 50 3.19 -7.38 -4.29
CA ASP A 50 2.91 -7.99 -5.59
C ASP A 50 1.42 -8.33 -5.74
N ALA A 51 0.84 -9.06 -4.79
CA ALA A 51 -0.59 -9.40 -4.80
C ALA A 51 -1.51 -8.16 -4.80
N VAL A 52 -1.10 -7.08 -4.13
CA VAL A 52 -1.83 -5.80 -4.15
C VAL A 52 -1.73 -5.15 -5.53
N ALA A 53 -0.57 -5.19 -6.19
CA ALA A 53 -0.41 -4.67 -7.54
C ALA A 53 -1.28 -5.45 -8.54
N ASP A 54 -1.28 -6.79 -8.45
CA ASP A 54 -2.15 -7.66 -9.25
C ASP A 54 -3.63 -7.39 -9.00
N ALA A 55 -4.05 -7.27 -7.73
CA ALA A 55 -5.44 -6.98 -7.37
C ALA A 55 -5.93 -5.62 -7.89
N LEU A 56 -5.01 -4.67 -8.11
CA LEU A 56 -5.28 -3.35 -8.67
C LEU A 56 -5.06 -3.31 -10.20
N GLY A 57 -4.55 -4.38 -10.82
CA GLY A 57 -4.28 -4.44 -12.25
C GLY A 57 -3.14 -3.50 -12.70
N ILE A 58 -2.20 -3.18 -11.81
CA ILE A 58 -1.09 -2.27 -12.06
C ILE A 58 0.24 -2.96 -11.83
N ARG A 59 1.33 -2.34 -12.31
CA ARG A 59 2.67 -2.83 -12.04
C ARG A 59 3.12 -2.43 -10.63
N LEU A 60 3.83 -3.31 -9.94
CA LEU A 60 4.35 -3.08 -8.59
C LEU A 60 5.16 -1.79 -8.46
N ASP A 61 5.92 -1.39 -9.49
CA ASP A 61 6.72 -0.16 -9.46
C ASP A 61 5.90 1.11 -9.31
N VAL A 62 4.62 1.09 -9.67
CA VAL A 62 3.69 2.21 -9.43
C VAL A 62 3.50 2.44 -7.92
N LEU A 63 3.46 1.36 -7.13
CA LEU A 63 3.30 1.41 -5.68
C LEU A 63 4.59 1.72 -4.93
N LEU A 64 5.74 1.72 -5.61
CA LEU A 64 7.04 2.03 -5.01
C LEU A 64 7.37 3.52 -5.14
N ALA A 65 7.74 4.16 -4.03
CA ALA A 65 8.31 5.50 -4.02
C ALA A 65 9.83 5.44 -3.88
N ASP A 66 10.52 6.40 -4.49
CA ASP A 66 11.93 6.63 -4.24
C ASP A 66 12.11 7.23 -2.83
N ASP A 67 12.95 6.57 -2.03
CA ASP A 67 13.22 6.87 -0.61
C ASP A 67 13.65 8.32 -0.32
N ARG A 68 14.09 9.07 -1.35
CA ARG A 68 14.44 10.50 -1.24
C ARG A 68 13.26 11.44 -0.93
N ALA A 69 12.01 10.98 -1.05
CA ALA A 69 10.82 11.83 -0.83
C ALA A 69 10.10 11.59 0.52
N ALA A 70 10.61 10.70 1.39
CA ALA A 70 9.97 10.41 2.67
C ALA A 70 10.49 11.37 3.77
N THR A 71 9.75 12.45 4.02
CA THR A 71 9.94 13.29 5.21
C THR A 71 9.83 12.41 6.48
N PRO A 72 10.83 12.41 7.38
CA PRO A 72 10.71 11.70 8.66
C PRO A 72 9.75 12.49 9.55
N GLY A 73 8.60 11.90 9.85
CA GLY A 73 7.54 12.62 10.55
C GLY A 73 6.50 11.70 11.15
N GLN A 74 6.91 10.76 12.00
CA GLN A 74 6.01 10.22 13.01
C GLN A 74 6.73 10.18 14.36
N PRO A 75 6.30 10.97 15.36
CA PRO A 75 6.77 10.81 16.72
C PRO A 75 6.28 9.45 17.22
N GLN A 76 7.23 8.61 17.60
CA GLN A 76 6.99 7.40 18.39
C GLN A 76 6.71 7.89 19.81
N MET A 77 5.46 7.77 20.26
CA MET A 77 5.15 7.71 21.70
C MET A 77 5.51 6.33 22.21
#